data_AF-A0A4Q8QIX4-F1
#
_entry.id   AF-A0A4Q8QIX4-F1
#
_cell.length_a   1.000
_cell.length_b   1.000
_cell.length_c   1.000
_cell.angle_alpha   90.00
_cell.angle_beta   90.00
_cell.angle_gamma   90.00
#
_symmetry.space_group_name_H-M   'P 1'
#
loop_
_entity.id
_entity.type
_entity.pdbx_description
1 polymer ?
#
loop_
_entity_poly.entity_id
_entity_poly.type
_entity_poly.pdbx_seq_one_letter_code
_entity_poly.pdbx_strand_id
1 'polypeptide(L)'
;RQPDEIDDPLTNILRAGARQLLAQAVEVEVETFLATMKDLKLADGRARVVRHGYGPARTIATGIGPVEVARAKIRDRGAAGDSERIRFSSAILPLWARRTRSLDALLPILYLRGISTGDFQEALTALLGKDAPNLSPAVISRLTAEWQGEYERWQRRDLSARR
;
A
#
# COMPACT_ATOMS: atom_id res chain seq x y z
N ARG A 1 -4.49 15.62 27.82
CA ARG A 1 -4.64 16.16 26.46
C ARG A 1 -3.27 16.66 26.04
N GLN A 2 -2.68 16.08 25.00
CA GLN A 2 -1.41 16.57 24.46
C GLN A 2 -1.70 17.79 23.58
N PRO A 3 -0.90 18.85 23.64
CA PRO A 3 -1.18 20.15 23.02
C PRO A 3 -1.18 20.15 21.47
N ASP A 4 -0.65 19.10 20.82
CA ASP A 4 -0.45 19.07 19.36
C ASP A 4 -1.43 18.14 18.61
N GLU A 5 -2.46 17.63 19.29
CA GLU A 5 -3.47 16.77 18.67
C GLU A 5 -4.58 17.65 18.06
N ILE A 6 -4.53 17.83 16.74
CA ILE A 6 -5.61 18.48 16.00
C ILE A 6 -6.83 17.55 16.05
N ASP A 7 -7.84 17.95 16.82
CA ASP A 7 -9.14 17.28 16.81
C ASP A 7 -9.87 17.64 15.51
N ASP A 8 -9.80 16.73 14.53
CA ASP A 8 -10.47 16.85 13.24
C ASP A 8 -11.54 15.75 13.08
N PRO A 9 -12.78 16.02 13.53
CA PRO A 9 -13.90 15.09 13.39
C PRO A 9 -14.17 14.68 11.94
N LEU A 10 -13.94 15.56 10.97
CA LEU A 10 -14.17 15.27 9.55
C LEU A 10 -13.16 14.22 9.07
N THR A 11 -11.88 14.43 9.33
CA THR A 11 -10.83 13.46 8.97
C THR A 11 -10.99 12.15 9.71
N ASN A 12 -11.47 12.17 10.96
CA ASN A 12 -11.80 10.94 11.71
C ASN A 12 -12.89 10.12 11.02
N ILE A 13 -13.98 10.76 10.56
CA ILE A 13 -15.04 10.09 9.80
C ILE A 13 -14.51 9.56 8.47
N LEU A 14 -13.72 10.36 7.74
CA LEU A 14 -13.12 9.94 6.47
C LEU A 14 -12.20 8.73 6.64
N ARG A 15 -11.36 8.70 7.68
CA ARG A 15 -10.49 7.55 7.99
C ARG A 15 -11.30 6.30 8.34
N ALA A 16 -12.38 6.45 9.10
CA ALA A 16 -13.27 5.33 9.43
C ALA A 16 -13.96 4.77 8.17
N GLY A 17 -14.48 5.65 7.31
CA GLY A 17 -15.09 5.27 6.03
C GLY A 17 -14.08 4.61 5.08
N ALA A 18 -12.88 5.17 4.95
CA ALA A 18 -11.80 4.61 4.13
C ALA A 18 -11.40 3.20 4.60
N ARG A 19 -11.32 2.96 5.92
CA ARG A 19 -11.06 1.63 6.48
C ARG A 19 -12.11 0.61 6.03
N GLN A 20 -13.40 0.98 6.12
CA GLN A 20 -14.49 0.10 5.73
C GLN A 20 -14.48 -0.18 4.22
N LEU A 21 -14.31 0.87 3.39
CA LEU A 21 -14.27 0.75 1.94
C LEU A 21 -13.09 -0.10 1.46
N LEU A 22 -11.90 0.07 2.04
CA LEU A 22 -10.73 -0.74 1.71
C LEU A 22 -10.93 -2.20 2.10
N ALA A 23 -11.53 -2.47 3.26
CA ALA A 23 -11.87 -3.83 3.65
C ALA A 23 -12.84 -4.46 2.65
N GLN A 24 -13.93 -3.78 2.30
CA GLN A 24 -14.91 -4.25 1.31
C GLN A 24 -14.27 -4.51 -0.05
N ALA A 25 -13.42 -3.61 -0.53
CA ALA A 25 -12.80 -3.76 -1.85
C ALA A 25 -11.81 -4.94 -1.89
N VAL A 26 -11.05 -5.17 -0.82
CA VAL A 26 -10.20 -6.38 -0.69
C VAL A 26 -11.05 -7.64 -0.64
N GLU A 27 -12.22 -7.61 -0.02
CA GLU A 27 -13.15 -8.74 -0.01
C GLU A 27 -13.69 -9.06 -1.42
N VAL A 28 -14.02 -8.05 -2.21
CA VAL A 28 -14.44 -8.24 -3.61
C VAL A 28 -13.32 -8.88 -4.44
N GLU A 29 -12.05 -8.48 -4.25
CA GLU A 29 -10.92 -9.14 -4.92
C GLU A 29 -10.81 -10.64 -4.54
N VAL A 30 -11.02 -10.95 -3.27
CA VAL A 30 -10.95 -12.33 -2.76
C VAL A 30 -12.09 -13.18 -3.32
N GLU A 31 -13.31 -12.66 -3.30
CA GLU A 31 -14.48 -13.35 -3.85
C GLU A 31 -14.30 -13.60 -5.35
N THR A 32 -13.84 -12.59 -6.09
CA THR A 32 -13.51 -12.72 -7.52
C THR A 32 -12.47 -13.80 -7.73
N PHE A 33 -11.39 -13.80 -6.94
CA PHE A 33 -10.35 -14.82 -7.03
C PHE A 33 -10.88 -16.23 -6.72
N LEU A 34 -11.66 -16.40 -5.66
CA LEU A 34 -12.25 -17.70 -5.31
C LEU A 34 -13.22 -18.20 -6.39
N ALA A 35 -13.99 -17.30 -7.01
CA ALA A 35 -14.87 -17.63 -8.13
C ALA A 35 -14.09 -18.15 -9.34
N THR A 36 -12.93 -17.57 -9.66
CA THR A 36 -12.06 -18.09 -10.73
C THR A 36 -11.47 -19.46 -10.43
N MET A 37 -11.35 -19.83 -9.15
CA MET A 37 -10.79 -21.10 -8.70
C MET A 37 -11.86 -22.15 -8.34
N LYS A 38 -13.15 -21.86 -8.58
CA LYS A 38 -14.29 -22.66 -8.09
C LYS A 38 -14.27 -24.12 -8.57
N ASP A 39 -13.77 -24.34 -9.78
CA ASP A 39 -13.77 -25.64 -10.46
C ASP A 39 -12.56 -26.50 -10.05
N LEU A 40 -11.56 -25.92 -9.38
CA LEU A 40 -10.47 -26.67 -8.78
C LEU A 40 -10.94 -27.36 -7.51
N LYS A 41 -11.10 -28.68 -7.57
CA LYS A 41 -11.46 -29.53 -6.43
C LYS A 41 -10.31 -30.46 -6.04
N LEU A 42 -10.32 -30.89 -4.78
CA LEU A 42 -9.53 -32.01 -4.30
C LEU A 42 -10.17 -33.33 -4.75
N ALA A 43 -9.47 -34.45 -4.59
CA ALA A 43 -9.98 -35.79 -4.92
C ALA A 43 -11.27 -36.16 -4.17
N ASP A 44 -11.50 -35.55 -3.00
CA ASP A 44 -12.71 -35.74 -2.19
C ASP A 44 -13.86 -34.78 -2.54
N GLY A 45 -13.74 -34.02 -3.64
CA GLY A 45 -14.76 -33.09 -4.11
C GLY A 45 -14.78 -31.72 -3.40
N ARG A 46 -13.99 -31.51 -2.34
CA ARG A 46 -13.91 -30.22 -1.64
C ARG A 46 -13.12 -29.20 -2.46
N ALA A 47 -13.43 -27.90 -2.34
CA ALA A 47 -12.72 -26.84 -3.06
C ALA A 47 -11.21 -26.83 -2.76
N ARG A 48 -10.35 -26.79 -3.77
CA ARG A 48 -8.89 -26.76 -3.54
C ARG A 48 -8.46 -25.47 -2.84
N VAL A 49 -9.00 -24.33 -3.28
CA VAL A 49 -8.66 -23.00 -2.77
C VAL A 49 -9.78 -22.50 -1.86
N VAL A 50 -9.43 -22.08 -0.65
CA VAL A 50 -10.41 -21.61 0.35
C VAL A 50 -9.94 -20.36 1.07
N ARG A 51 -10.90 -19.58 1.55
CA ARG A 51 -10.62 -18.48 2.48
C ARG A 51 -10.07 -19.02 3.81
N HIS A 52 -9.11 -18.31 4.37
CA HIS A 52 -8.38 -18.69 5.59
C HIS A 52 -8.21 -17.50 6.55
N GLY A 53 -9.30 -16.75 6.74
CA GLY A 53 -9.36 -15.58 7.62
C GLY A 53 -8.49 -14.42 7.14
N TYR A 54 -7.93 -13.68 8.11
CA TYR A 54 -7.13 -12.49 7.86
C TYR A 54 -5.72 -12.62 8.46
N GLY A 55 -4.76 -11.92 7.86
CA GLY A 55 -3.47 -11.64 8.48
C GLY A 55 -3.57 -10.45 9.45
N PRO A 56 -2.46 -10.10 10.11
CA PRO A 56 -2.42 -8.91 10.96
C PRO A 56 -2.80 -7.66 10.15
N ALA A 57 -3.55 -6.76 10.79
CA ALA A 57 -3.79 -5.44 10.26
C ALA A 57 -2.47 -4.69 10.14
N ARG A 58 -2.36 -3.85 9.11
CA ARG A 58 -1.23 -2.94 8.94
C ARG A 58 -1.71 -1.53 8.69
N THR A 59 -0.98 -0.58 9.22
CA THR A 59 -1.24 0.84 9.01
C THR A 59 -0.63 1.28 7.68
N ILE A 60 -1.48 1.82 6.82
CA ILE A 60 -1.09 2.45 5.55
C ILE A 60 -1.16 3.97 5.76
N ALA A 61 -0.03 4.66 5.54
CA ALA A 61 -0.02 6.11 5.51
C ALA A 61 -0.74 6.60 4.24
N THR A 62 -1.74 7.48 4.41
CA THR A 62 -2.53 8.06 3.32
C THR A 62 -2.57 9.59 3.45
N GLY A 63 -3.11 10.29 2.45
CA GLY A 63 -3.28 11.74 2.52
C GLY A 63 -4.24 12.24 3.62
N ILE A 64 -5.05 11.35 4.20
CA ILE A 64 -5.94 11.63 5.34
C ILE A 64 -5.39 11.06 6.65
N GLY A 65 -4.09 10.76 6.70
CA GLY A 65 -3.42 10.13 7.83
C GLY A 65 -3.42 8.59 7.77
N PRO A 66 -3.11 7.92 8.89
CA PRO A 66 -3.00 6.46 8.95
C PRO A 66 -4.35 5.75 8.81
N VAL A 67 -4.40 4.73 7.96
CA VAL A 67 -5.58 3.84 7.80
C VAL A 67 -5.15 2.40 7.98
N GLU A 68 -5.79 1.68 8.90
CA GLU A 68 -5.49 0.27 9.17
C GLU A 68 -6.24 -0.65 8.21
N VAL A 69 -5.54 -1.60 7.60
CA VAL A 69 -6.14 -2.57 6.68
C VAL A 69 -5.58 -3.97 6.94
N ALA A 70 -6.47 -4.96 7.06
CA ALA A 70 -6.10 -6.36 7.20
C ALA A 70 -5.99 -7.05 5.83
N ARG A 71 -4.96 -7.88 5.65
CA ARG A 71 -4.82 -8.71 4.45
C ARG A 71 -5.76 -9.91 4.54
N ALA A 72 -6.57 -10.15 3.53
CA ALA A 72 -7.29 -11.41 3.40
C ALA A 72 -6.33 -12.57 3.08
N LYS A 73 -6.51 -13.71 3.77
CA LYS A 73 -5.71 -14.92 3.58
C LYS A 73 -6.51 -15.94 2.79
N ILE A 74 -5.85 -16.51 1.79
CA ILE A 74 -6.35 -17.63 1.00
C ILE A 74 -5.38 -18.80 1.17
N ARG A 75 -5.93 -20.01 1.30
CA ARG A 75 -5.19 -21.25 1.45
C ARG A 75 -5.47 -22.16 0.27
N ASP A 76 -4.40 -22.58 -0.40
CA ASP A 76 -4.42 -23.73 -1.30
C ASP A 76 -4.23 -25.01 -0.47
N ARG A 77 -5.22 -25.91 -0.52
CA ARG A 77 -5.22 -27.19 0.19
C ARG A 77 -4.59 -28.33 -0.63
N GLY A 78 -4.36 -28.12 -1.92
CA GLY A 78 -3.88 -29.15 -2.85
C GLY A 78 -2.42 -29.04 -3.26
N ALA A 79 -1.68 -28.05 -2.75
CA ALA A 79 -0.27 -27.87 -3.07
C ALA A 79 0.62 -28.89 -2.34
N ALA A 80 1.34 -29.73 -3.09
CA ALA A 80 2.33 -30.67 -2.53
C ALA A 80 3.67 -29.99 -2.18
N GLY A 81 3.97 -28.88 -2.85
CA GLY A 81 5.16 -28.05 -2.62
C GLY A 81 4.87 -26.57 -2.82
N ASP A 82 5.86 -25.71 -2.59
CA ASP A 82 5.68 -24.26 -2.67
C ASP A 82 5.60 -23.72 -4.10
N SER A 83 6.24 -24.40 -5.06
CA SER A 83 6.23 -24.07 -6.49
C SER A 83 4.86 -24.29 -7.15
N GLU A 84 4.06 -25.22 -6.65
CA GLU A 84 2.73 -25.57 -7.17
C GLU A 84 1.59 -24.83 -6.46
N ARG A 85 1.94 -23.97 -5.48
CA ARG A 85 0.98 -23.34 -4.60
C ARG A 85 0.31 -22.17 -5.29
N ILE A 86 -1.03 -22.23 -5.37
CA ILE A 86 -1.83 -21.12 -5.85
C ILE A 86 -1.81 -20.01 -4.79
N ARG A 87 -1.36 -18.82 -5.19
CA ARG A 87 -1.20 -17.66 -4.30
C ARG A 87 -2.14 -16.53 -4.71
N PHE A 88 -2.83 -15.98 -3.71
CA PHE A 88 -3.57 -14.74 -3.86
C PHE A 88 -2.69 -13.53 -3.54
N SER A 89 -2.64 -12.59 -4.47
CA SER A 89 -2.09 -11.25 -4.28
C SER A 89 -3.18 -10.22 -4.56
N SER A 90 -3.44 -9.37 -3.58
CA SER A 90 -4.34 -8.22 -3.72
C SER A 90 -3.67 -7.14 -4.57
N ALA A 91 -4.39 -6.57 -5.52
CA ALA A 91 -3.93 -5.43 -6.30
C ALA A 91 -4.14 -4.12 -5.53
N ILE A 92 -5.23 -4.04 -4.76
CA ILE A 92 -5.55 -2.90 -3.89
C ILE A 92 -4.57 -2.79 -2.72
N LEU A 93 -4.24 -3.92 -2.09
CA LEU A 93 -3.43 -3.98 -0.88
C LEU A 93 -2.20 -4.91 -1.05
N PRO A 94 -1.18 -4.47 -1.80
CA PRO A 94 0.05 -5.23 -2.01
C PRO A 94 0.74 -5.64 -0.70
N LEU A 95 1.46 -6.77 -0.73
CA LEU A 95 2.05 -7.45 0.44
C LEU A 95 2.85 -6.52 1.37
N TRP A 96 3.54 -5.53 0.82
CA TRP A 96 4.44 -4.65 1.58
C TRP A 96 4.06 -3.17 1.50
N ALA A 97 2.84 -2.87 1.00
CA ALA A 97 2.34 -1.51 1.04
C ALA A 97 2.36 -0.98 2.48
N ARG A 98 2.94 0.21 2.65
CA ARG A 98 3.01 0.98 3.90
C ARG A 98 2.51 2.41 3.72
N ARG A 99 2.36 2.84 2.47
CA ARG A 99 1.96 4.19 2.09
C ARG A 99 1.27 4.17 0.73
N THR A 100 0.43 5.16 0.45
CA THR A 100 -0.16 5.36 -0.88
C THR A 100 0.87 5.93 -1.86
N ARG A 101 0.75 5.56 -3.14
CA ARG A 101 1.61 6.09 -4.22
C ARG A 101 1.55 7.61 -4.32
N SER A 102 0.42 8.22 -3.98
CA SER A 102 0.26 9.68 -3.94
C SER A 102 1.19 10.36 -2.94
N LEU A 103 1.44 9.74 -1.78
CA LEU A 103 2.39 10.27 -0.81
C LEU A 103 3.84 9.99 -1.21
N ASP A 104 4.13 8.85 -1.85
CA ASP A 104 5.47 8.60 -2.43
C ASP A 104 5.82 9.69 -3.45
N ALA A 105 4.83 10.10 -4.27
CA ALA A 105 4.97 11.15 -5.27
C ALA A 105 5.05 12.58 -4.69
N LEU A 106 4.72 12.80 -3.42
CA LEU A 106 4.83 14.11 -2.77
C LEU A 106 6.27 14.43 -2.35
N LEU A 107 7.01 13.42 -1.89
CA LEU A 107 8.39 13.57 -1.42
C LEU A 107 9.38 14.22 -2.43
N PRO A 108 9.37 13.92 -3.75
CA PRO A 108 10.24 14.60 -4.71
C PRO A 108 9.85 16.06 -4.87
N ILE A 109 8.54 16.33 -4.84
CA ILE A 109 8.01 17.68 -5.01
C ILE A 109 8.49 18.54 -3.86
N LEU A 110 8.44 18.05 -2.62
CA LEU A 110 8.98 18.77 -1.46
C LEU A 110 10.48 19.05 -1.62
N TYR A 111 11.24 18.08 -2.12
CA TYR A 111 12.68 18.24 -2.38
C TYR A 111 12.96 19.33 -3.42
N LEU A 112 12.24 19.28 -4.55
CA LEU A 112 12.33 20.29 -5.63
C LEU A 112 11.91 21.69 -5.19
N ARG A 113 11.05 21.78 -4.17
CA ARG A 113 10.63 23.05 -3.56
C ARG A 113 11.62 23.58 -2.53
N GLY A 114 12.77 22.92 -2.35
CA GLY A 114 13.84 23.36 -1.45
C GLY A 114 13.61 23.03 0.01
N ILE A 115 12.66 22.14 0.32
CA ILE A 115 12.50 21.63 1.69
C ILE A 115 13.62 20.63 1.95
N SER A 116 14.33 20.78 3.07
CA SER A 116 15.38 19.84 3.45
C SER A 116 14.80 18.47 3.78
N THR A 117 15.53 17.39 3.48
CA THR A 117 15.18 16.02 3.91
C THR A 117 14.94 15.91 5.42
N GLY A 118 15.64 16.72 6.22
CA GLY A 118 15.43 16.79 7.68
C GLY A 118 14.07 17.38 8.06
N ASP A 119 13.59 18.35 7.28
CA ASP A 119 12.35 19.08 7.53
C ASP A 119 11.12 18.34 6.97
N PHE A 120 11.32 17.31 6.15
CA PHE A 120 10.22 16.49 5.59
C PHE A 120 9.40 15.84 6.68
N GLN A 121 10.07 15.34 7.72
CA GLN A 121 9.38 14.68 8.81
C GLN A 121 8.50 15.67 9.57
N GLU A 122 8.98 16.89 9.82
CA GLU A 122 8.21 17.95 10.46
C GLU A 122 7.02 18.38 9.61
N ALA A 123 7.25 18.69 8.33
CA ALA A 123 6.21 19.13 7.40
C ALA A 123 5.11 18.07 7.20
N LEU A 124 5.50 16.80 7.08
CA LEU A 124 4.55 15.70 6.91
C LEU A 124 3.86 15.31 8.22
N THR A 125 4.53 15.46 9.37
CA THR A 125 3.89 15.28 10.69
C THR A 125 2.82 16.33 10.91
N ALA A 126 3.07 17.58 10.53
CA ALA A 126 2.08 18.66 10.61
C ALA A 126 0.84 18.38 9.74
N LEU A 127 1.02 17.74 8.58
CA LEU A 127 -0.07 17.43 7.65
C LEU A 127 -0.80 16.11 7.96
N LEU A 128 -0.06 15.07 8.35
CA LEU A 128 -0.58 13.69 8.47
C LEU A 128 -0.77 13.24 9.93
N GLY A 129 -0.37 14.08 10.89
CA GLY A 129 -0.36 13.80 12.32
C GLY A 129 0.92 13.12 12.80
N LYS A 130 1.09 13.08 14.14
CA LYS A 130 2.21 12.40 14.85
C LYS A 130 2.41 10.94 14.45
N ASP A 131 1.33 10.29 14.01
CA ASP A 131 1.32 8.93 13.49
C ASP A 131 1.49 8.91 11.97
N ALA A 132 2.51 9.59 11.44
CA ALA A 132 2.94 9.44 10.06
C ALA A 132 4.08 8.39 9.96
N PRO A 133 3.83 7.09 10.26
CA PRO A 133 4.88 6.10 10.19
C PRO A 133 5.34 5.97 8.74
N ASN A 134 6.60 5.55 8.59
CA ASN A 134 7.24 5.16 7.32
C ASN A 134 7.89 6.28 6.51
N LEU A 135 8.22 7.43 7.12
CA LEU A 135 8.95 8.55 6.49
C LEU A 135 10.36 8.77 7.09
N SER A 136 11.09 7.69 7.36
CA SER A 136 12.46 7.83 7.89
C SER A 136 13.42 8.41 6.84
N PRO A 137 14.54 9.02 7.25
CA PRO A 137 15.57 9.51 6.33
C PRO A 137 16.02 8.44 5.32
N ALA A 138 16.12 7.17 5.74
CA ALA A 138 16.47 6.06 4.86
C ALA A 138 15.42 5.78 3.77
N VAL A 139 14.13 5.96 4.07
CA VAL A 139 13.05 5.85 3.06
C VAL A 139 13.16 7.00 2.07
N ILE A 140 13.43 8.22 2.54
CA ILE A 140 13.58 9.39 1.68
C ILE A 140 14.78 9.20 0.74
N SER A 141 15.94 8.80 1.26
CA SER A 141 17.12 8.53 0.42
C SER A 141 16.87 7.48 -0.66
N ARG A 142 16.10 6.42 -0.35
CA ARG A 142 15.75 5.38 -1.35
C ARG A 142 14.88 5.94 -2.47
N LEU A 143 13.89 6.76 -2.13
CA LEU A 143 13.02 7.40 -3.13
C LEU A 143 13.78 8.38 -4.01
N THR A 144 14.66 9.19 -3.40
CA THR A 144 15.56 10.08 -4.14
C THR A 144 16.45 9.30 -5.12
N ALA A 145 16.97 8.13 -4.71
CA ALA A 145 17.77 7.28 -5.59
C ALA A 145 16.96 6.69 -6.76
N GLU A 146 15.70 6.31 -6.54
CA GLU A 146 14.80 5.86 -7.60
C GLU A 146 14.58 6.95 -8.66
N TRP A 147 14.32 8.19 -8.24
CA TRP A 147 14.18 9.30 -9.18
C TRP A 147 15.48 9.70 -9.84
N GLN A 148 16.62 9.58 -9.17
CA GLN A 148 17.91 9.78 -9.82
C GLN A 148 18.06 8.80 -11.00
N GLY A 149 17.66 7.54 -10.82
CA GLY A 149 17.61 6.55 -11.90
C GLY A 149 16.60 6.88 -13.00
N GLU A 150 15.43 7.44 -12.66
CA GLU A 150 14.47 7.96 -13.66
C GLU A 150 15.03 9.13 -14.46
N TYR A 151 15.68 10.07 -13.78
CA TYR A 151 16.31 11.24 -14.38
C TYR A 151 17.44 10.84 -15.33
N GLU A 152 18.30 9.92 -14.92
CA GLU A 152 19.35 9.38 -15.79
C GLU A 152 18.79 8.68 -17.04
N ARG A 153 17.71 7.90 -16.88
CA ARG A 153 17.02 7.29 -18.04
C ARG A 153 16.42 8.35 -18.96
N TRP A 154 15.82 9.39 -18.39
CA TRP A 154 15.26 10.50 -19.16
C TRP A 154 16.34 11.28 -19.92
N GLN A 155 17.51 11.51 -19.30
CA GLN A 155 18.64 12.17 -19.95
C GLN A 155 19.18 11.37 -21.13
N ARG A 156 19.19 10.03 -21.03
CA ARG A 156 19.67 9.12 -22.08
C ARG A 156 18.59 8.74 -23.10
N ARG A 157 17.40 9.33 -23.04
CA ARG A 157 16.29 8.94 -23.91
C ARG A 157 16.57 9.27 -25.37
N ASP A 158 16.12 8.41 -26.26
CA ASP A 158 16.17 8.69 -27.70
C ASP A 158 15.22 9.86 -28.05
N LEU A 159 15.75 10.81 -28.82
CA LEU A 159 15.05 12.00 -29.30
C LEU A 159 14.77 11.95 -30.81
N SER A 160 15.21 10.89 -31.50
CA SER A 160 15.14 10.73 -32.96
C SER A 160 13.72 10.87 -33.53
N ALA A 161 12.70 10.53 -32.74
CA ALA A 161 11.28 10.56 -33.13
C ALA A 161 10.59 11.93 -32.98
N ARG A 162 11.29 13.01 -32.60
CA ARG A 162 10.72 14.36 -32.39
C ARG A 162 11.24 15.38 -33.41
N ARG A 163 11.02 15.10 -34.70
CA ARG A 163 11.35 16.03 -35.79
C ARG A 163 10.11 16.77 -36.26
#